data_AF-A0A932SIM6-F1
#
_entry.id   AF-A0A932SIM6-F1
#
_cell.length_a   1.000
_cell.length_b   1.000
_cell.length_c   1.000
_cell.angle_alpha   90.00
_cell.angle_beta   90.00
_cell.angle_gamma   90.00
#
_symmetry.space_group_name_H-M   'P 1'
#
loop_
_entity.id
_entity.type
_entity.pdbx_description
1 polymer ?
#
loop_
_entity_poly.entity_id
_entity_poly.type
_entity_poly.pdbx_seq_one_letter_code
_entity_poly.pdbx_strand_id
1 'polypeptide(L)' 'MADKIKPDKIKIVGKRQPRETQTEQDYNVLLKTLAALSGNRICPKGVYRFRTHEEADQWMVRMIAKASVETQR' A
#
# COMPACT_ATOMS: atom_id res chain seq x y z
N MET A 1 -32.70 -15.90 50.86
CA MET A 1 -33.10 -15.23 49.61
C MET A 1 -31.84 -14.92 48.84
N ALA A 2 -31.56 -15.63 47.75
CA ALA A 2 -30.38 -15.42 46.92
C ALA A 2 -30.86 -15.12 45.50
N ASP A 3 -30.76 -13.85 45.10
CA ASP A 3 -31.14 -13.39 43.77
C ASP A 3 -30.16 -13.94 42.73
N LYS A 4 -30.71 -14.67 41.76
CA LYS A 4 -29.96 -15.19 40.61
C LYS A 4 -29.88 -14.09 39.54
N ILE A 5 -28.72 -13.46 39.41
CA ILE A 5 -28.41 -12.56 38.30
C ILE A 5 -28.34 -13.40 37.01
N LYS A 6 -29.28 -13.19 36.08
CA LYS A 6 -29.23 -13.76 34.74
C LYS A 6 -28.13 -13.04 33.94
N PRO A 7 -27.19 -13.74 33.29
CA PRO A 7 -26.21 -13.09 32.42
C PRO A 7 -26.94 -12.52 31.21
N ASP A 8 -26.79 -11.22 31.01
CA ASP A 8 -27.39 -10.50 29.90
C ASP A 8 -26.87 -11.06 28.57
N LYS A 9 -27.77 -11.31 27.62
CA LYS A 9 -27.46 -12.06 26.39
C LYS A 9 -26.70 -11.16 25.41
N ILE A 10 -25.37 -11.22 25.43
CA ILE A 10 -24.51 -10.47 24.50
C ILE A 10 -24.82 -10.89 23.06
N LYS A 11 -25.29 -9.94 22.23
CA LYS A 11 -25.54 -10.15 20.79
C LYS A 11 -24.21 -10.04 20.03
N ILE A 12 -23.65 -11.16 19.63
CA ILE A 12 -22.49 -11.20 18.73
C ILE A 12 -22.97 -10.80 17.33
N VAL A 13 -22.60 -9.60 16.88
CA VAL A 13 -22.89 -9.10 15.53
C VAL A 13 -21.68 -9.36 14.63
N GLY A 14 -21.75 -10.44 13.84
CA GLY A 14 -20.70 -10.85 12.91
C GLY A 14 -19.70 -11.83 13.53
N LYS A 15 -19.56 -13.00 12.92
CA LYS A 15 -18.45 -13.90 13.19
C LYS A 15 -17.34 -13.57 12.21
N ARG A 16 -16.15 -13.18 12.69
CA ARG A 16 -14.96 -13.15 11.82
C ARG A 16 -14.66 -14.61 11.45
N GLN A 17 -15.02 -15.00 10.25
CA GLN A 17 -14.60 -16.27 9.67
C GLN A 17 -13.07 -16.23 9.58
N PRO A 18 -12.34 -17.20 10.13
CA PRO A 18 -10.93 -17.34 9.80
C PRO A 18 -10.88 -17.65 8.31
N ARG A 19 -10.47 -16.67 7.50
CA ARG A 19 -10.17 -16.93 6.10
C ARG A 19 -9.01 -17.91 6.12
N GLU A 20 -9.21 -19.10 5.56
CA GLU A 20 -8.10 -19.99 5.23
C GLU A 20 -7.19 -19.19 4.30
N THR A 21 -6.11 -18.65 4.86
CA THR A 21 -5.11 -17.88 4.13
C THR A 21 -4.48 -18.85 3.15
N GLN A 22 -4.91 -18.82 1.88
CA GLN A 22 -4.15 -19.48 0.82
C GLN A 22 -2.92 -18.62 0.60
N THR A 23 -1.90 -18.91 1.42
CA THR A 23 -0.67 -18.15 1.59
C THR A 23 -0.08 -17.68 0.25
N GLU A 24 -0.03 -18.56 -0.75
CA GLU A 24 0.47 -18.24 -2.09
C GLU A 24 -0.44 -17.25 -2.87
N GLN A 25 -1.76 -17.38 -2.76
CA GLN A 25 -2.68 -16.47 -3.43
C GLN A 25 -2.63 -15.08 -2.82
N ASP A 26 -2.57 -15.00 -1.49
CA ASP A 26 -2.50 -13.74 -0.78
C ASP A 26 -1.15 -13.03 -1.05
N TYR A 27 -0.03 -13.78 -1.16
CA TYR A 27 1.24 -13.23 -1.65
C TYR A 27 1.17 -12.72 -3.08
N ASN A 28 0.53 -13.45 -3.99
CA ASN A 28 0.37 -13.01 -5.38
C ASN A 28 -0.48 -11.74 -5.50
N VAL A 29 -1.54 -11.61 -4.72
CA VAL A 29 -2.36 -10.38 -4.66
C VAL A 29 -1.54 -9.21 -4.13
N LEU A 30 -0.77 -9.42 -3.06
CA LEU A 30 0.11 -8.40 -2.50
C LEU A 30 1.17 -7.96 -3.52
N LEU A 31 1.85 -8.90 -4.18
CA LEU A 31 2.87 -8.62 -5.18
C LEU A 31 2.30 -7.87 -6.38
N LYS A 32 1.11 -8.22 -6.88
CA LYS A 32 0.43 -7.47 -7.95
C LYS A 32 0.06 -6.06 -7.51
N THR A 33 -0.39 -5.91 -6.28
CA THR A 33 -0.72 -4.59 -5.71
C THR A 33 0.52 -3.72 -5.60
N LEU A 34 1.61 -4.27 -5.06
CA LEU A 34 2.91 -3.57 -4.99
C LEU A 34 3.46 -3.27 -6.38
N ALA A 35 3.32 -4.18 -7.34
CA ALA A 35 3.75 -3.96 -8.72
C ALA A 35 2.96 -2.81 -9.36
N ALA A 36 1.64 -2.78 -9.21
CA ALA A 36 0.78 -1.71 -9.70
C ALA A 36 1.10 -0.36 -9.05
N LEU A 37 1.35 -0.35 -7.73
CA LEU A 37 1.79 0.84 -7.00
C LEU A 37 3.21 1.28 -7.41
N SER A 38 4.09 0.34 -7.74
CA SER A 38 5.45 0.59 -8.22
C SER A 38 5.54 0.96 -9.71
N GLY A 39 4.42 0.83 -10.44
CA GLY A 39 4.33 1.00 -11.89
C GLY A 39 4.74 2.40 -12.34
N ASN A 40 4.50 3.41 -11.50
CA ASN A 40 5.02 4.75 -11.72
C ASN A 40 6.40 4.90 -11.09
N ARG A 41 7.39 4.42 -11.84
CA ARG A 41 8.78 4.73 -11.53
C ARG A 41 8.94 6.24 -11.60
N ILE A 42 9.30 6.83 -10.47
CA ILE A 42 9.57 8.27 -10.34
C ILE A 42 10.60 8.73 -11.38
N CYS A 43 11.59 7.87 -11.68
CA CYS A 43 12.64 8.16 -12.64
C CYS A 43 12.77 7.04 -13.70
N PRO A 44 13.01 7.39 -14.98
CA PRO A 44 13.39 6.41 -16.00
C PRO A 44 14.70 5.70 -15.65
N LYS A 45 14.88 4.48 -16.17
CA LYS A 45 16.14 3.75 -16.01
C LYS A 45 17.23 4.42 -16.87
N GLY A 46 18.36 4.77 -16.26
CA GLY A 46 19.50 5.35 -16.95
C GLY A 46 20.58 5.82 -15.98
N VAL A 47 21.76 6.13 -16.52
CA VAL A 47 22.85 6.78 -15.77
C VAL A 47 22.78 8.28 -16.07
N TYR A 48 22.58 9.09 -15.03
CA TYR A 48 22.53 10.54 -15.12
C TYR A 48 23.83 11.13 -14.56
N ARG A 49 24.45 12.03 -15.31
CA ARG A 49 25.67 12.74 -14.89
C ARG A 49 25.33 14.20 -14.72
N PHE A 50 25.54 14.71 -13.51
CA PHE A 50 25.34 16.12 -13.17
C PHE A 50 26.69 16.75 -12.88
N ARG A 51 26.83 18.03 -13.24
CA ARG A 51 28.05 18.79 -12.97
C ARG A 51 28.08 19.31 -11.54
N THR A 52 26.92 19.59 -10.96
CA THR A 52 26.75 20.08 -9.58
C THR A 52 25.61 19.36 -8.86
N HIS A 53 25.59 19.46 -7.52
CA HIS A 53 24.51 18.89 -6.71
C HIS A 53 23.17 19.60 -6.96
N GLU A 54 23.19 20.92 -7.11
CA GLU A 54 21.99 21.72 -7.38
C GLU A 54 21.30 21.32 -8.69
N GLU A 55 22.09 20.97 -9.71
CA GLU A 55 21.57 20.45 -10.99
C GLU A 55 20.84 19.11 -10.79
N ALA A 56 21.40 18.23 -9.95
CA ALA A 56 20.79 16.96 -9.61
C ALA A 56 19.46 17.15 -8.85
N ASP A 57 19.41 18.08 -7.90
CA ASP A 57 18.20 18.39 -7.13
C ASP A 57 17.08 18.93 -8.02
N GLN A 58 17.39 19.89 -8.90
CA GLN A 58 16.42 20.42 -9.85
C GLN A 58 15.88 19.33 -10.78
N TRP A 59 16.76 18.44 -11.24
CA TRP A 59 16.35 17.30 -12.06
C TRP A 59 15.44 16.33 -11.28
N MET A 60 15.77 16.01 -10.04
CA MET A 60 14.99 15.13 -9.18
C MET A 60 13.58 15.68 -8.93
N VAL A 61 13.44 16.97 -8.61
CA VAL A 61 12.14 17.62 -8.41
C VAL A 61 11.30 17.55 -9.68
N ARG A 62 11.89 17.76 -10.87
CA ARG A 62 11.20 17.63 -12.16
C ARG A 62 10.72 16.20 -12.42
N MET A 63 11.49 15.18 -12.04
CA MET A 63 11.08 13.77 -12.19
C MET A 63 9.91 13.42 -11.28
N ILE A 64 9.93 13.85 -10.01
CA ILE A 64 8.81 13.67 -9.07
C ILE A 64 7.54 14.34 -9.60
N ALA A 65 7.64 15.58 -10.08
CA ALA A 65 6.50 16.31 -10.65
C ALA A 65 5.92 15.58 -11.87
N LYS A 66 6.79 15.07 -12.76
CA LYS A 66 6.37 14.30 -13.95
C LYS A 66 5.64 13.01 -13.57
N ALA A 67 6.19 12.24 -12.62
CA ALA A 67 5.58 10.99 -12.17
C ALA A 67 4.22 11.20 -11.48
N SER A 68 4.04 12.31 -10.76
CA SER A 68 2.75 12.66 -10.16
C SER A 68 1.66 12.91 -11.22
N VAL A 69 1.98 13.65 -12.28
CA VAL A 69 1.05 13.91 -13.39
C VAL A 69 0.71 12.62 -14.15
N GLU A 70 1.69 11.73 -14.34
CA GLU A 70 1.51 10.45 -15.03
C GLU A 70 0.65 9.47 -14.21
N THR A 71 0.58 9.63 -12.88
CA THR A 71 -0.32 8.85 -12.00
C THR A 71 -1.78 9.27 -12.11
N GLN A 72 -2.05 10.51 -12.54
CA GLN A 72 -3.40 11.09 -12.59
C GLN A 72 -4.10 10.93 -13.95
N ARG A 73 -3.45 10.33 -14.95
CA ARG A 73 -4.01 10.01 -16.27
C ARG A 73 -4.38 8.53 -16.37
#